data_AF-W6U0C7-F1
#
_entry.id   AF-W6U0C7-F1
#
_cell.length_a   1.000
_cell.length_b   1.000
_cell.length_c   1.000
_cell.angle_alpha   90.00
_cell.angle_beta   90.00
_cell.angle_gamma   90.00
#
_symmetry.space_group_name_H-M   'P 1'
#
loop_
_entity.id
_entity.type
_entity.pdbx_description
1 polymer ?
#
loop_
_entity_poly.entity_id
_entity_poly.type
_entity_poly.pdbx_seq_one_letter_code
_entity_poly.pdbx_strand_id
1 'polypeptide(L)'
;MDHLNITNLSKEQINSIKKALKSNFFILSGGPGTGKTTTINYILKAIDIHLDCKQNVALVAPTGKASQKLKSSIKESFKNLETQHSTIQKLLKNVIHK
;
A
#
# COMPACT_ATOMS: atom_id res chain seq x y z
N MET A 1 5.72 4.87 21.39
CA MET A 1 4.79 5.17 20.28
C MET A 1 5.63 5.85 19.21
N ASP A 2 6.55 5.13 18.57
CA ASP A 2 7.63 5.73 17.77
C ASP A 2 8.06 4.64 16.76
N HIS A 3 8.29 4.81 15.45
CA HIS A 3 8.72 5.95 14.66
C HIS A 3 8.21 5.79 13.21
N LEU A 4 7.02 6.32 12.86
CA LEU A 4 6.76 6.58 11.45
C LEU A 4 7.44 7.91 11.12
N ASN A 5 8.65 7.89 10.56
CA ASN A 5 9.39 9.11 10.23
C ASN A 5 8.70 9.87 9.09
N ILE A 6 7.75 10.74 9.42
CA ILE A 6 6.96 11.51 8.45
C ILE A 6 7.56 12.87 8.09
N THR A 7 8.78 13.17 8.54
CA THR A 7 9.41 14.50 8.38
C THR A 7 9.61 14.90 6.92
N ASN A 8 9.77 13.93 6.02
CA ASN A 8 9.92 14.14 4.58
C ASN A 8 8.60 14.11 3.79
N LEU A 9 7.44 14.06 4.46
CA LEU A 9 6.13 14.02 3.79
C LEU A 9 5.49 15.40 3.74
N SER A 10 4.82 15.69 2.62
CA SER A 10 4.00 16.90 2.51
C SER A 10 2.75 16.79 3.40
N LYS A 11 2.16 17.94 3.76
CA LYS A 11 0.89 17.99 4.51
C LYS A 11 -0.23 17.20 3.79
N GLU A 12 -0.27 17.25 2.46
CA GLU A 12 -1.25 16.50 1.65
C GLU A 12 -1.02 14.99 1.73
N GLN A 13 0.22 14.52 1.68
CA GLN A 13 0.55 13.11 1.83
C GLN A 13 0.16 12.60 3.23
N ILE A 14 0.49 13.36 4.27
CA ILE A 14 0.09 13.06 5.66
C ILE A 14 -1.43 12.98 5.78
N ASN A 15 -2.17 13.94 5.21
CA ASN A 15 -3.62 13.93 5.22
C ASN A 15 -4.20 12.72 4.47
N SER A 16 -3.60 12.37 3.33
CA SER A 16 -3.99 11.19 2.55
C SER A 16 -3.79 9.89 3.32
N ILE A 17 -2.67 9.75 4.03
CA ILE A 17 -2.40 8.59 4.91
C ILE A 17 -3.47 8.51 6.01
N LYS A 18 -3.73 9.61 6.70
CA LYS A 18 -4.75 9.66 7.77
C LYS A 18 -6.15 9.30 7.25
N LYS A 19 -6.54 9.79 6.07
CA LYS A 19 -7.82 9.47 5.44
C LYS A 19 -7.92 8.00 5.06
N ALA A 20 -6.87 7.44 4.45
CA ALA A 20 -6.82 6.02 4.08
C ALA A 20 -7.02 5.11 5.30
N LEU A 21 -6.35 5.40 6.42
CA LEU A 21 -6.45 4.59 7.65
C LEU A 21 -7.81 4.65 8.35
N LYS A 22 -8.64 5.66 8.03
CA LYS A 22 -9.97 5.86 8.63
C LYS A 22 -11.12 5.47 7.70
N SER A 23 -10.82 4.95 6.52
CA SER A 23 -11.82 4.68 5.48
C SER A 23 -11.75 3.22 5.04
N ASN A 24 -12.91 2.57 4.88
CA ASN A 24 -12.99 1.23 4.30
C ASN A 24 -12.62 1.21 2.81
N PHE A 25 -12.78 2.36 2.14
CA PHE A 25 -12.42 2.55 0.74
C PHE A 25 -11.80 3.94 0.57
N PHE A 26 -10.70 4.01 -0.18
CA PHE A 26 -9.94 5.24 -0.38
C PHE A 26 -9.35 5.29 -1.79
N ILE A 27 -9.48 6.44 -2.45
CA ILE A 27 -8.88 6.70 -3.76
C ILE A 27 -7.74 7.71 -3.56
N LEU A 28 -6.53 7.32 -3.96
CA LEU A 28 -5.38 8.23 -4.03
C LEU A 28 -5.16 8.67 -5.47
N SER A 29 -5.48 9.94 -5.76
CA SER A 29 -5.24 10.56 -7.06
C SER A 29 -4.08 11.56 -7.00
N GLY A 30 -3.59 11.97 -8.18
CA GLY A 30 -2.52 12.96 -8.32
C GLY A 30 -1.75 12.79 -9.63
N GLY A 31 -1.12 13.85 -10.12
CA GLY A 31 -0.32 13.82 -11.35
C GLY A 31 0.94 12.93 -11.28
N PRO A 32 1.65 12.72 -12.40
CA PRO A 32 2.95 12.07 -12.38
C PRO A 32 3.91 12.76 -11.39
N GLY A 33 4.73 12.00 -10.67
CA GLY A 33 5.73 12.56 -9.75
C GLY A 33 5.22 13.05 -8.38
N THR A 34 3.91 13.04 -8.10
CA THR A 34 3.35 13.55 -6.83
C THR A 34 3.54 12.63 -5.61
N GLY A 35 4.48 11.69 -5.66
CA GLY A 35 4.81 10.82 -4.52
C GLY A 35 3.73 9.82 -4.10
N LYS A 36 2.78 9.46 -4.99
CA LYS A 36 1.71 8.47 -4.68
C LYS A 36 2.24 7.15 -4.13
N THR A 37 3.29 6.61 -4.74
CA THR A 37 3.94 5.38 -4.27
C THR A 37 4.50 5.55 -2.87
N THR A 38 5.13 6.70 -2.58
CA THR A 38 5.62 7.03 -1.24
C THR A 38 4.46 7.05 -0.25
N THR A 39 3.36 7.72 -0.58
CA THR A 39 2.16 7.76 0.27
C THR A 39 1.62 6.35 0.54
N ILE A 40 1.52 5.49 -0.48
CA ILE A 40 1.10 4.09 -0.33
C ILE A 40 2.03 3.33 0.62
N ASN A 41 3.34 3.50 0.48
CA ASN A 41 4.30 2.84 1.36
C ASN A 41 4.11 3.23 2.83
N TYR A 42 3.85 4.51 3.11
CA TYR A 42 3.56 4.96 4.48
C TYR A 42 2.20 4.48 5.00
N ILE A 43 1.19 4.32 4.13
CA ILE A 43 -0.08 3.67 4.51
C ILE A 43 0.18 2.23 4.97
N LEU A 44 0.95 1.45 4.19
CA LEU A 44 1.27 0.07 4.54
C LEU A 44 2.08 -0.03 5.84
N LYS A 45 3.07 0.85 6.04
CA LYS A 45 3.82 0.93 7.30
C LYS A 45 2.93 1.24 8.50
N ALA A 46 2.03 2.21 8.34
CA ALA A 46 1.13 2.59 9.41
C ALA A 46 0.18 1.43 9.77
N ILE A 47 -0.32 0.68 8.78
CA ILE A 47 -1.09 -0.54 9.01
C ILE A 47 -0.25 -1.59 9.75
N ASP A 48 0.95 -1.88 9.26
CA ASP A 48 1.85 -2.90 9.82
C ASP A 48 2.14 -2.72 11.32
N ILE A 49 2.35 -1.46 11.73
CA ILE A 49 2.65 -1.09 13.12
C ILE A 49 1.45 -1.34 14.05
N HIS A 50 0.22 -1.26 13.54
CA HIS A 50 -1.01 -1.45 14.34
C HIS A 50 -1.55 -2.88 14.29
N LEU A 51 -0.86 -3.80 13.61
CA LEU A 51 -1.24 -5.21 13.56
C LEU A 51 -0.54 -6.00 14.67
N ASP A 52 -1.32 -6.79 15.40
CA ASP A 52 -0.80 -7.71 16.44
C ASP A 52 -0.52 -9.12 15.89
N CYS A 53 -0.95 -9.41 14.67
CA CYS A 53 -0.78 -10.70 14.02
C CYS A 53 -0.45 -10.55 12.53
N LYS A 54 0.05 -11.62 11.92
CA LYS A 54 0.38 -11.66 10.50
C LYS A 54 -0.88 -11.48 9.64
N GLN A 55 -0.84 -10.58 8.67
CA GLN A 55 -1.92 -10.30 7.74
C GLN A 55 -1.42 -10.27 6.29
N ASN A 56 -2.26 -10.74 5.37
CA ASN A 56 -1.97 -10.71 3.94
C ASN A 56 -2.52 -9.43 3.30
N VAL A 57 -1.70 -8.76 2.50
CA VAL A 57 -2.11 -7.62 1.67
C VAL A 57 -1.86 -7.92 0.20
N ALA A 58 -2.91 -7.82 -0.60
CA ALA A 58 -2.83 -7.95 -2.05
C ALA A 58 -2.52 -6.59 -2.69
N LEU A 59 -1.38 -6.51 -3.36
CA LEU A 59 -0.95 -5.37 -4.14
C LEU A 59 -1.11 -5.68 -5.63
N VAL A 60 -2.08 -5.03 -6.27
CA VAL A 60 -2.51 -5.38 -7.63
C VAL A 60 -2.41 -4.21 -8.60
N ALA A 61 -2.16 -4.54 -9.86
CA ALA A 61 -2.19 -3.59 -10.97
C ALA A 61 -2.90 -4.19 -12.20
N PRO A 62 -3.37 -3.37 -13.15
CA PRO A 62 -4.07 -3.87 -14.34
C PRO A 62 -3.19 -4.76 -15.24
N THR A 63 -1.90 -4.44 -15.36
CA THR A 63 -0.96 -5.16 -16.25
C THR A 63 0.20 -5.78 -15.49
N GLY A 64 0.81 -6.82 -16.07
CA GLY A 64 1.96 -7.51 -15.46
C GLY A 64 3.15 -6.58 -15.24
N LYS A 65 3.47 -5.72 -16.21
CA LYS A 65 4.57 -4.74 -16.10
C LYS A 65 4.32 -3.73 -14.98
N ALA A 66 3.09 -3.25 -14.82
CA ALA A 66 2.73 -2.36 -13.72
C ALA A 66 2.80 -3.05 -12.36
N SER A 67 2.38 -4.31 -12.27
CA SER A 67 2.49 -5.13 -11.05
C SER A 67 3.95 -5.34 -10.64
N GLN A 68 4.84 -5.65 -11.59
CA GLN A 68 6.27 -5.77 -11.34
C GLN A 68 6.89 -4.44 -10.87
N LYS A 69 6.48 -3.31 -11.47
CA LYS A 69 6.93 -1.98 -11.03
C LYS A 69 6.44 -1.66 -9.62
N LEU A 70 5.21 -2.05 -9.28
CA LEU A 70 4.68 -1.87 -7.93
C LEU A 70 5.50 -2.69 -6.92
N LYS A 71 5.80 -3.96 -7.24
CA LYS A 71 6.68 -4.82 -6.45
C LYS A 71 8.07 -4.22 -6.25
N SER A 72 8.67 -3.66 -7.29
CA SER A 72 9.99 -3.04 -7.17
C SER A 72 9.99 -1.69 -6.45
N SER A 73 8.83 -1.04 -6.34
CA SER A 73 8.69 0.24 -5.64
C SER A 73 8.38 0.05 -4.15
N ILE A 74 7.72 -1.05 -3.78
CA ILE A 74 7.42 -1.43 -2.40
C ILE A 74 8.34 -2.60 -2.04
N LYS A 75 9.62 -2.30 -1.87
CA LYS A 75 10.67 -3.28 -1.51
C LYS A 75 10.82 -3.49 0.00
N GLU A 76 9.98 -2.84 0.79
CA GLU A 76 10.15 -2.79 2.23
C GLU A 76 9.66 -4.08 2.90
N SER A 77 10.43 -4.57 3.86
CA SER A 77 10.03 -5.72 4.69
C SER A 77 9.17 -5.23 5.84
N PHE A 78 7.92 -5.68 5.87
CA PHE A 78 6.98 -5.39 6.94
C PHE A 78 7.04 -6.47 8.03
N LYS A 79 6.80 -6.10 9.29
CA LYS A 79 6.89 -7.03 10.42
C LYS A 79 5.72 -8.00 10.44
N ASN A 80 4.51 -7.51 10.19
CA ASN A 80 3.24 -8.22 10.30
C ASN A 80 2.50 -8.32 8.97
N LEU A 81 2.81 -7.47 7.98
CA LEU A 81 2.24 -7.58 6.64
C LEU A 81 3.04 -8.53 5.74
N GLU A 82 2.33 -9.42 5.05
CA GLU A 82 2.84 -10.19 3.93
C GLU A 82 2.22 -9.68 2.63
N THR A 83 3.06 -9.17 1.73
CA THR A 83 2.60 -8.54 0.49
C THR A 83 2.60 -9.52 -0.68
N GLN A 84 1.44 -9.71 -1.30
CA GLN A 84 1.29 -10.51 -2.51
C GLN A 84 1.12 -9.59 -3.73
N HIS A 85 1.88 -9.85 -4.79
CA HIS A 85 1.90 -8.99 -5.97
C HIS A 85 1.32 -9.73 -7.17
N SER A 86 0.30 -9.17 -7.82
CA SER A 86 -0.33 -9.82 -8.98
C SER A 86 -1.04 -8.81 -9.90
N THR A 87 -1.67 -9.32 -10.96
CA THR A 87 -2.61 -8.54 -11.77
C THR A 87 -4.01 -8.63 -11.17
N ILE A 88 -4.85 -7.62 -11.43
CA ILE A 88 -6.26 -7.63 -11.01
C ILE A 88 -6.96 -8.93 -11.46
N GLN A 89 -6.76 -9.35 -12.72
CA GLN A 89 -7.33 -10.59 -13.25
C GLN A 89 -6.90 -11.83 -12.47
N LYS A 90 -5.63 -11.92 -12.05
CA LYS A 90 -5.12 -13.07 -11.30
C LYS A 90 -5.68 -13.10 -9.88
N LEU A 91 -5.80 -11.94 -9.23
CA LEU A 91 -6.45 -11.85 -7.92
C LEU A 91 -7.91 -12.32 -7.99
N LEU A 92 -8.68 -11.82 -8.96
CA LEU A 92 -10.10 -12.16 -9.10
C LEU A 92 -10.32 -13.67 -9.31
N LYS A 93 -9.49 -14.32 -10.15
CA LYS A 93 -9.55 -15.78 -10.32
C LYS A 93 -9.35 -16.54 -9.00
N ASN A 94 -8.45 -16.09 -8.15
CA ASN A 94 -8.15 -16.74 -6.88
C ASN A 94 -9.24 -16.52 -5.81
N VAL A 95 -10.00 -15.43 -5.90
CA VAL A 95 -11.11 -15.13 -4.96
C VAL A 95 -12.37 -15.91 -5.31
N ILE A 96 -12.66 -16.09 -6.60
CA ILE A 96 -13.88 -16.78 -7.08
C ILE A 96 -13.82 -18.31 -6.83
N HIS A 97 -12.62 -18.87 -6.68
CA HIS A 97 -12.42 -20.32 -6.47
C HIS A 97 -12.11 -20.69 -5.00
N LYS A 98 -12.36 -19.79 -4.05
CA LYS A 98 -12.37 -20.07 -2.61
C LYS A 98 -13.80 -20.06 -2.09
#